data_AF-A0A1Y4HW54-F1
#
_entry.id   AF-A0A1Y4HW54-F1
#
_cell.length_a   1.000
_cell.length_b   1.000
_cell.length_c   1.000
_cell.angle_alpha   90.00
_cell.angle_beta   90.00
_cell.angle_gamma   90.00
#
_symmetry.space_group_name_H-M   'P 1'
#
loop_
_entity.id
_entity.type
_entity.pdbx_description
1 polymer ?
#
loop_
_entity_poly.entity_id
_entity_poly.type
_entity_poly.pdbx_seq_one_letter_code
_entity_poly.pdbx_strand_id
1 'polypeptide(L)'
;MALLWAQLPAESRTARMQAPTLEWQTGDYLLWQIEFQLRNLIWALTYDKKHPVPKPKPIQTPGQLAEAQRKRDHALAAKEQIDKLLGLEGMNG
;
A
#
# COMPACT_ATOMS: atom_id res chain seq x y z
N MET A 1 20.39 10.79 -0.31
CA MET A 1 20.24 11.69 0.86
C MET A 1 18.76 11.88 1.16
N ALA A 2 18.19 11.12 2.10
CA ALA A 2 16.75 11.08 2.35
C ALA A 2 16.32 11.65 3.72
N LEU A 3 17.26 11.97 4.61
CA LEU A 3 16.94 12.31 6.00
C LEU A 3 16.46 13.76 6.19
N LEU A 4 16.93 14.74 5.42
CA LEU A 4 16.62 16.16 5.64
C LEU A 4 15.18 16.56 5.27
N TRP A 5 14.48 15.75 4.49
CA TRP A 5 13.14 16.06 3.97
C TRP A 5 12.01 15.67 4.92
N ALA A 6 12.25 14.69 5.80
CA ALA A 6 11.26 14.21 6.76
C ALA A 6 10.97 15.23 7.88
N GLN A 7 11.84 16.23 8.07
CA GLN A 7 11.64 17.32 9.04
C GLN A 7 10.94 18.56 8.45
N LEU A 8 10.67 18.61 7.14
CA LEU A 8 10.04 19.79 6.54
C LEU A 8 8.51 19.74 6.74
N PRO A 9 7.87 20.86 7.14
CA PRO A 9 6.42 20.94 7.18
C PRO A 9 5.82 20.66 5.81
N ALA A 10 4.70 19.94 5.76
CA ALA A 10 4.02 19.57 4.51
C ALA A 10 3.51 20.77 3.68
N GLU A 11 3.51 21.96 4.27
CA GLU A 11 3.20 23.22 3.60
C GLU A 11 4.41 23.85 2.89
N SER A 12 5.61 23.28 3.05
CA SER A 12 6.79 23.76 2.36
C SER A 12 6.59 23.69 0.85
N ARG A 13 6.67 24.86 0.19
CA ARG A 13 6.56 24.99 -1.27
C ARG A 13 7.57 24.09 -2.00
N THR A 14 8.73 23.82 -1.41
CA THR A 14 9.77 22.95 -2.00
C THR A 14 9.39 21.47 -2.04
N ALA A 15 8.64 20.97 -1.04
CA ALA A 15 8.19 19.58 -1.00
C ALA A 15 7.03 19.30 -1.99
N ARG A 16 6.10 20.26 -2.14
CA ARG A 16 4.99 20.16 -3.10
C ARG A 16 5.45 20.28 -4.56
N MET A 17 6.49 21.07 -4.82
CA MET A 17 6.99 21.32 -6.18
C MET A 17 7.81 20.15 -6.76
N GLN A 18 8.30 19.23 -5.91
CA GLN A 18 9.10 18.08 -6.34
C GLN A 18 8.33 16.75 -6.36
N ALA A 19 7.16 16.65 -5.71
CA ALA A 19 6.35 15.43 -5.69
C ALA A 19 4.85 15.73 -5.90
N PRO A 20 4.40 15.90 -7.16
CA PRO A 20 2.98 16.14 -7.50
C PRO A 20 2.05 14.95 -7.19
N THR A 21 2.61 13.79 -6.85
CA THR A 21 1.95 12.50 -6.61
C THR A 21 1.79 12.16 -5.13
N LEU A 22 1.82 13.15 -4.22
CA LEU A 22 1.56 12.94 -2.80
C LEU A 22 0.07 12.61 -2.60
N GLU A 23 -0.28 11.33 -2.78
CA GLU A 23 -1.63 10.80 -2.78
C GLU A 23 -2.33 10.82 -1.40
N TRP A 24 -1.66 11.23 -0.33
CA TRP A 24 -2.27 11.56 0.97
C TRP A 24 -1.72 12.89 1.49
N GLN A 25 -2.62 13.75 1.97
CA GLN A 25 -2.20 14.90 2.75
C GLN A 25 -1.76 14.44 4.14
N THR A 26 -1.04 15.30 4.87
CA THR A 26 -0.56 14.98 6.23
C THR A 26 -1.70 14.60 7.17
N GLY A 27 -2.87 15.25 7.04
CA GLY A 27 -4.06 14.90 7.79
C GLY A 27 -4.53 13.46 7.51
N ASP A 28 -4.54 13.06 6.24
CA ASP A 28 -4.94 11.71 5.82
C ASP A 28 -3.98 10.64 6.36
N TYR A 29 -2.68 10.92 6.32
CA TYR A 29 -1.66 10.03 6.89
C TYR A 29 -1.80 9.88 8.41
N LEU A 30 -2.02 10.99 9.13
CA LEU A 30 -2.22 10.95 10.58
C LEU A 30 -3.50 10.22 10.95
N LEU A 31 -4.59 10.43 10.20
CA LEU A 31 -5.84 9.74 10.42
C LEU A 31 -5.69 8.23 10.17
N TRP A 32 -5.01 7.84 9.09
CA TRP A 32 -4.67 6.45 8.81
C TRP A 32 -3.87 5.82 9.95
N GLN A 33 -2.88 6.54 10.49
CA GLN A 33 -2.08 6.05 11.60
C GLN A 33 -2.93 5.87 12.87
N ILE A 34 -3.78 6.84 13.20
CA ILE A 34 -4.68 6.77 14.37
C ILE A 34 -5.64 5.59 14.25
N GLU A 35 -6.27 5.41 13.09
CA GLU A 35 -7.18 4.30 12.81
C GLU A 35 -6.49 2.95 13.04
N PHE A 36 -5.27 2.80 12.50
CA PHE A 36 -4.52 1.56 12.65
C PHE A 36 -4.11 1.29 14.10
N GLN A 37 -3.71 2.32 14.86
CA GLN A 37 -3.38 2.18 16.28
C GLN A 37 -4.62 1.78 17.09
N LEU A 38 -5.78 2.38 16.83
CA LEU A 38 -7.04 2.03 17.49
C LEU A 38 -7.42 0.57 17.24
N ARG A 39 -7.32 0.09 16.00
CA ARG A 39 -7.55 -1.33 15.69
C ARG A 39 -6.60 -2.27 16.45
N ASN A 40 -5.31 -1.90 16.53
CA ASN A 40 -4.34 -2.69 17.29
C ASN A 40 -4.66 -2.72 18.80
N LEU A 41 -5.09 -1.59 19.37
CA LEU A 41 -5.51 -1.51 20.77
C LEU A 41 -6.73 -2.41 21.03
N ILE A 42 -7.76 -2.31 20.20
CA ILE A 42 -8.95 -3.17 20.30
C ILE A 42 -8.56 -4.64 20.21
N TRP A 43 -7.72 -5.00 19.24
CA TRP A 43 -7.23 -6.37 19.10
C TRP A 43 -6.46 -6.82 20.34
N ALA A 44 -5.53 -6.02 20.85
CA ALA A 44 -4.74 -6.38 22.02
C ALA A 44 -5.60 -6.56 23.28
N LEU A 45 -6.66 -5.75 23.43
CA LEU A 45 -7.60 -5.83 24.54
C LEU A 45 -8.56 -7.03 24.43
N THR A 46 -8.88 -7.47 23.21
CA THR A 46 -9.83 -8.57 22.94
C THR A 46 -9.15 -9.88 22.55
N TYR A 47 -7.81 -9.92 22.52
CA TYR A 47 -7.05 -11.08 22.12
C TYR A 47 -7.16 -12.22 23.13
N ASP A 48 -7.79 -13.31 22.71
CA ASP A 48 -7.84 -14.57 23.44
C ASP A 48 -6.79 -15.55 22.89
N LYS A 49 -5.91 -16.05 23.77
CA LYS A 49 -4.91 -17.07 23.41
C LYS A 49 -5.54 -18.40 23.00
N LYS A 50 -6.75 -18.71 23.50
CA LYS A 50 -7.47 -19.93 23.15
C LYS A 50 -8.15 -19.84 21.77
N HIS A 51 -8.52 -18.63 21.36
CA HIS A 51 -9.15 -18.33 20.07
C HIS A 51 -8.42 -17.17 19.39
N PRO A 52 -7.20 -17.43 18.84
CA PRO A 52 -6.36 -16.36 18.32
C PRO A 52 -7.00 -15.72 17.09
N VAL A 53 -7.33 -14.44 17.19
CA VAL A 53 -7.72 -13.60 16.06
C VAL A 53 -6.46 -13.04 15.41
N PRO A 54 -6.35 -12.98 14.07
CA PRO A 54 -5.19 -12.39 13.41
C PRO A 54 -5.06 -10.90 13.76
N LYS A 55 -3.80 -10.44 13.90
CA LYS A 55 -3.50 -9.04 14.14
C LYS A 55 -4.02 -8.18 12.98
N PRO A 56 -4.64 -7.01 13.24
CA PRO A 56 -5.09 -6.11 12.20
C PRO A 56 -3.94 -5.72 11.26
N LYS A 57 -4.27 -5.60 9.97
CA LYS A 57 -3.35 -5.06 8.96
C LYS A 57 -3.72 -3.60 8.69
N PRO A 58 -2.73 -2.74 8.41
CA PRO A 58 -3.02 -1.37 8.03
C PRO A 58 -3.77 -1.33 6.71
N ILE A 59 -4.60 -0.30 6.54
CA ILE A 59 -5.26 -0.02 5.25
C ILE A 59 -4.16 0.27 4.21
N GLN A 60 -4.36 -0.17 2.97
CA GLN A 60 -3.39 0.06 1.91
C GLN A 60 -3.27 1.56 1.63
N THR A 61 -2.04 2.05 1.58
CA THR A 61 -1.78 3.43 1.17
C THR A 61 -1.96 3.57 -0.34
N PRO A 62 -2.29 4.75 -0.85
CA PRO A 62 -2.45 4.93 -2.29
C PRO A 62 -1.14 4.62 -3.05
N GLY A 63 0.02 4.89 -2.46
CA GLY A 63 1.30 4.45 -3.04
C GLY A 63 1.42 2.93 -3.14
N GLN A 64 0.93 2.18 -2.14
CA GLN A 64 0.86 0.72 -2.19
C GLN A 64 -0.16 0.22 -3.22
N LEU A 65 -1.30 0.93 -3.38
CA LEU A 65 -2.28 0.63 -4.42
C LEU A 65 -1.71 0.84 -5.82
N ALA A 66 -0.99 1.95 -6.05
CA ALA A 66 -0.34 2.25 -7.32
C ALA A 66 0.78 1.24 -7.64
N GLU A 67 1.52 0.76 -6.64
CA GLU A 67 2.50 -0.32 -6.81
C GLU A 67 1.82 -1.67 -7.11
N ALA A 68 0.73 -2.00 -6.41
CA ALA A 68 -0.04 -3.22 -6.63
C ALA A 68 -0.66 -3.25 -8.04
N GLN A 69 -1.17 -2.11 -8.53
CA GLN A 69 -1.65 -1.96 -9.90
C GLN A 69 -0.53 -2.20 -10.91
N ARG A 70 0.62 -1.55 -10.74
CA ARG A 70 1.79 -1.77 -11.61
C ARG A 70 2.24 -3.24 -11.64
N LYS A 71 2.28 -3.90 -10.48
CA LYS A 71 2.61 -5.33 -10.39
C LYS A 71 1.57 -6.21 -11.08
N ARG A 72 0.28 -5.89 -10.95
CA ARG A 72 -0.80 -6.59 -11.64
C ARG A 72 -0.66 -6.46 -13.16
N ASP A 73 -0.43 -5.25 -13.66
CA ASP A 73 -0.31 -4.98 -15.09
C ASP A 73 0.92 -5.70 -15.67
N HIS A 74 2.04 -5.68 -14.94
CA HIS A 74 3.24 -6.44 -15.32
C HIS A 74 2.99 -7.95 -15.31
N ALA A 75 2.27 -8.48 -14.32
CA ALA A 75 1.94 -9.91 -14.26
C ALA A 75 1.01 -10.33 -15.41
N LEU A 76 0.06 -9.49 -15.80
CA LEU A 76 -0.82 -9.73 -16.96
C LEU A 76 -0.02 -9.71 -18.27
N ALA A 77 0.85 -8.72 -18.46
CA ALA A 77 1.72 -8.66 -19.64
C ALA A 77 2.68 -9.86 -19.70
N ALA A 78 3.23 -10.29 -18.55
CA ALA A 78 4.06 -11.47 -18.46
C ALA A 78 3.28 -12.76 -18.75
N LYS A 79 2.03 -12.86 -18.30
CA LYS A 79 1.16 -14.01 -18.61
C LYS A 79 0.95 -14.14 -20.12
N GLU A 80 0.64 -13.05 -20.82
CA GLU A 80 0.48 -13.06 -22.29
C GLU A 80 1.75 -13.54 -23.01
N GLN A 81 2.92 -13.11 -22.54
CA GLN A 81 4.21 -13.56 -23.07
C GLN A 81 4.47 -15.04 -22.78
N ILE A 82 4.15 -15.50 -21.57
CA ILE A 82 4.33 -16.88 -21.13
C ILE A 82 3.37 -17.82 -21.87
N ASP A 83 2.10 -17.45 -22.03
CA ASP A 83 1.09 -18.22 -22.77
C ASP A 83 1.52 -18.41 -24.24
N LYS A 84 2.09 -17.35 -24.85
CA LYS A 84 2.64 -17.40 -26.22
C LYS A 84 3.90 -18.28 -26.33
N LEU A 85 4.80 -18.21 -25.35
CA LEU A 85 6.04 -19.01 -25.33
C LEU A 85 5.78 -20.50 -25.04
N LEU A 86 4.80 -20.80 -24.19
CA LEU A 86 4.43 -22.16 -23.81
C LEU A 86 3.42 -22.81 -24.79
N GLY A 87 2.96 -22.09 -25.82
CA GLY A 87 2.01 -22.60 -26.79
C GLY A 87 0.62 -22.90 -26.19
N LEU A 88 0.25 -22.19 -25.12
CA LEU A 88 -1.03 -22.36 -24.42
C LEU A 88 -2.16 -21.52 -25.04
N GLU A 89 -1.92 -20.88 -26.19
CA GLU A 89 -2.92 -20.20 -27.02
C GLU A 89 -3.95 -21.22 -27.55
N GLY A 90 -4.92 -21.61 -26.70
CA GLY A 90 -6.03 -22.48 -27.08
C GLY A 90 -6.50 -23.51 -26.04
N MET A 91 -5.83 -23.66 -24.88
CA MET A 91 -6.19 -24.67 -23.87
C MET A 91 -7.09 -24.17 -22.73
N ASN A 92 -7.97 -23.20 -22.99
CA ASN A 92 -9.06 -22.86 -22.08
C ASN A 92 -10.40 -23.16 -22.76
N GLY A 93 -10.80 -24.44 -22.73
CA GLY A 93 -12.18 -24.88 -22.85
C GLY A 93 -12.73 -25.25 -21.47
#